data_AF-A0A3D1IFL0-F1
#
_entry.id   AF-A0A3D1IFL0-F1
#
_cell.length_a   1.000
_cell.length_b   1.000
_cell.length_c   1.000
_cell.angle_alpha   90.00
_cell.angle_beta   90.00
_cell.angle_gamma   90.00
#
_symmetry.space_group_name_H-M   'P 1'
#
loop_
_entity.id
_entity.type
_entity.pdbx_description
1 polymer ?
#
loop_
_entity_poly.entity_id
_entity_poly.type
_entity_poly.pdbx_seq_one_letter_code
_entity_poly.pdbx_strand_id
1 'polypeptide(L)'
;FLDLNERVGGYDNDGQFRAERTVGDPAALRAAYETGRVTHGGGGLATIPIIDYRGYSDDVERGDVHVRYHSFSMRERLLRANGRADNHVMVVEDNRYGLYSTDSPRAQEALAQMDAWLTALVADDSADPVIEKVVRAKPVDLVDACWSRGDDPTKIAEPQRQGAGRCAELYPAPPAPRAVAGGPIASDILKCQLKPIALDDYDVSLTSAQQARLARIFEAGVCDWSQVGVEQTEPVSTWLRFEPT
;
A
#
# COMPACT_ATOMS: atom_id res chain seq x y z
N PHE A 1 3.56 3.51 22.93
CA PHE A 1 3.21 4.69 22.11
C PHE A 1 3.93 5.96 22.55
N LEU A 2 3.72 6.46 23.78
CA LEU A 2 4.35 7.70 24.24
C LEU A 2 5.88 7.65 24.26
N ASP A 3 6.48 6.58 24.80
CA ASP A 3 7.95 6.45 24.85
C ASP A 3 8.59 6.44 23.46
N LEU A 4 7.96 5.76 22.50
CA LEU A 4 8.40 5.76 21.09
C LEU A 4 8.37 7.18 20.54
N ASN A 5 7.24 7.87 20.66
CA ASN A 5 7.06 9.20 20.09
C ASN A 5 7.89 10.28 20.79
N GLU A 6 8.28 10.09 22.04
CA GLU A 6 9.18 11.00 22.75
C GLU A 6 10.64 10.83 22.31
N ARG A 7 11.02 9.65 21.79
CA ARG A 7 12.42 9.29 21.51
C ARG A 7 12.76 9.04 20.04
N VAL A 8 11.76 8.92 19.16
CA VAL A 8 11.95 8.52 17.77
C VAL A 8 12.84 9.49 16.98
N GLY A 9 12.84 10.78 17.35
CA GLY A 9 13.64 11.81 16.71
C GLY A 9 13.41 11.89 15.20
N GLY A 10 14.48 12.19 14.48
CA GLY A 10 14.49 12.33 13.03
C GLY A 10 15.89 12.19 12.46
N TYR A 11 16.03 12.57 11.20
CA TYR A 11 17.30 12.59 10.46
C TYR A 11 17.53 13.96 9.85
N ASP A 12 18.80 14.32 9.71
CA ASP A 12 19.22 15.46 8.90
C ASP A 12 19.50 15.11 7.44
N ASN A 13 19.98 16.09 6.67
CA ASN A 13 20.24 15.95 5.24
C ASN A 13 21.34 14.93 4.92
N ASP A 14 22.20 14.60 5.89
CA ASP A 14 23.25 13.59 5.75
C ASP A 14 22.80 12.21 6.28
N GLY A 15 21.52 12.09 6.65
CA GLY A 15 20.94 10.87 7.22
C GLY A 15 21.39 10.58 8.64
N GLN A 16 22.01 11.54 9.35
CA GLN A 16 22.42 11.37 10.74
C GLN A 16 21.24 11.61 11.67
N PHE A 17 21.15 10.80 12.73
CA PHE A 17 20.09 10.92 13.72
C PHE A 17 20.16 12.26 14.45
N ARG A 18 19.00 12.87 14.69
CA ARG A 18 18.81 14.02 15.58
C ARG A 18 17.61 13.81 16.50
N ALA A 19 17.63 14.47 17.66
CA ALA A 19 16.55 14.36 18.63
C ALA A 19 15.25 15.01 18.14
N GLU A 20 15.37 16.02 17.29
CA GLU A 20 14.24 16.70 16.66
C GLU A 20 13.60 15.84 15.57
N ARG A 21 12.27 15.90 15.47
CA ARG A 21 11.53 15.20 14.42
C ARG A 21 11.78 15.83 13.06
N THR A 22 11.95 14.98 12.04
CA THR A 22 11.99 15.43 10.64
C THR A 22 10.68 16.11 10.25
N VAL A 23 10.78 17.28 9.64
CA VAL A 23 9.63 18.04 9.12
C VAL A 23 9.61 17.91 7.60
N GLY A 24 8.48 17.47 7.06
CA GLY A 24 8.30 17.40 5.61
C GLY A 24 8.33 18.80 4.96
N ASP A 25 9.22 18.97 3.98
CA ASP A 25 9.34 20.15 3.13
C ASP A 25 8.12 20.26 2.20
N PRO A 26 7.35 21.37 2.23
CA PRO A 26 6.15 21.53 1.41
C PRO A 26 6.40 21.40 -0.11
N ALA A 27 7.51 21.92 -0.63
CA ALA A 27 7.82 21.82 -2.06
C ALA A 27 8.14 20.37 -2.45
N ALA A 28 8.90 19.66 -1.61
CA ALA A 28 9.19 18.23 -1.83
C ALA A 28 7.93 17.37 -1.72
N LEU A 29 7.03 17.68 -0.78
CA LEU A 29 5.74 16.99 -0.64
C LEU A 29 4.89 17.18 -1.90
N ARG A 30 4.69 18.43 -2.34
CA ARG A 30 3.93 18.74 -3.56
C ARG A 30 4.50 18.00 -4.77
N ALA A 31 5.82 18.10 -4.99
CA ALA A 31 6.50 17.42 -6.08
C ALA A 31 6.29 15.90 -6.01
N ALA A 32 6.37 15.28 -4.82
CA ALA A 32 6.17 13.85 -4.68
C ALA A 32 4.77 13.38 -5.11
N TYR A 33 3.74 14.19 -4.90
CA TYR A 33 2.39 13.91 -5.39
C TYR A 33 2.24 14.20 -6.88
N GLU A 34 2.60 15.41 -7.32
CA GLU A 34 2.45 15.85 -8.71
C GLU A 34 3.18 14.94 -9.69
N THR A 35 4.38 14.47 -9.32
CA THR A 35 5.21 13.65 -10.19
C THR A 35 4.99 12.14 -10.03
N GLY A 36 4.01 11.72 -9.23
CA GLY A 36 3.68 10.31 -9.03
C GLY A 36 4.72 9.52 -8.23
N ARG A 37 5.56 10.19 -7.41
CA ARG A 37 6.47 9.49 -6.47
C ARG A 37 5.67 8.77 -5.38
N VAL A 38 4.51 9.31 -5.02
CA VAL A 38 3.44 8.59 -4.33
C VAL A 38 2.52 7.98 -5.39
N THR A 39 2.44 6.65 -5.45
CA THR A 39 1.57 5.97 -6.42
C THR A 39 0.10 6.30 -6.16
N HIS A 40 -0.58 6.91 -7.14
CA HIS A 40 -1.97 7.37 -7.01
C HIS A 40 -3.05 6.29 -7.16
N GLY A 41 -2.81 5.26 -7.99
CA GLY A 41 -3.82 4.26 -8.36
C GLY A 41 -4.67 4.66 -9.58
N GLY A 42 -4.80 5.95 -9.89
CA GLY A 42 -5.36 6.43 -11.16
C GLY A 42 -4.35 6.39 -12.32
N GLY A 43 -4.62 7.20 -13.36
CA GLY A 43 -3.74 7.32 -14.52
C GLY A 43 -3.60 5.99 -15.28
N GLY A 44 -2.36 5.57 -15.55
CA GLY A 44 -2.11 4.30 -16.26
C GLY A 44 -2.68 3.08 -15.52
N LEU A 45 -2.62 3.07 -14.18
CA LEU A 45 -3.10 1.96 -13.36
C LEU A 45 -4.63 1.77 -13.44
N ALA A 46 -5.37 2.79 -13.89
CA ALA A 46 -6.82 2.72 -14.08
C ALA A 46 -7.24 1.84 -15.26
N THR A 47 -6.31 1.51 -16.17
CA THR A 47 -6.63 0.92 -17.48
C THR A 47 -5.66 -0.16 -17.93
N ILE A 48 -4.85 -0.71 -17.01
CA ILE A 48 -3.96 -1.84 -17.32
C ILE A 48 -4.30 -3.08 -16.48
N PRO A 49 -4.05 -4.29 -16.99
CA PRO A 49 -3.98 -5.51 -16.18
C PRO A 49 -2.95 -5.41 -15.04
N ILE A 50 -3.31 -5.84 -13.83
CA ILE A 50 -2.41 -5.86 -12.68
C ILE A 50 -2.51 -7.20 -11.95
N ILE A 51 -1.39 -7.91 -11.87
CA ILE A 51 -1.20 -9.05 -10.96
C ILE A 51 -0.21 -8.61 -9.89
N ASP A 52 -0.69 -8.43 -8.66
CA ASP A 52 0.11 -8.19 -7.46
C ASP A 52 0.47 -9.54 -6.84
N TYR A 53 1.62 -10.04 -7.28
CA TYR A 53 2.20 -11.27 -6.78
C TYR A 53 3.13 -10.99 -5.58
N ARG A 54 3.06 -11.84 -4.55
CA ARG A 54 3.98 -11.82 -3.40
C ARG A 54 4.43 -13.21 -2.99
N GLY A 55 5.75 -13.39 -2.87
CA GLY A 55 6.33 -14.29 -1.88
C GLY A 55 6.22 -13.63 -0.50
N TYR A 56 5.57 -14.28 0.45
CA TYR A 56 5.23 -13.70 1.75
C TYR A 56 6.45 -13.56 2.67
N SER A 57 6.90 -12.32 2.90
CA SER A 57 8.10 -12.02 3.66
C SER A 57 7.85 -11.39 5.03
N ASP A 58 6.59 -11.13 5.41
CA ASP A 58 6.25 -10.45 6.66
C ASP A 58 6.63 -11.28 7.91
N ASP A 59 6.88 -12.59 7.78
CA ASP A 59 7.36 -13.48 8.85
C ASP A 59 8.87 -13.78 8.80
N VAL A 60 9.63 -13.10 7.93
CA VAL A 60 11.10 -13.19 7.92
C VAL A 60 11.65 -12.59 9.21
N GLU A 61 12.44 -13.37 9.94
CA GLU A 61 12.92 -13.02 11.30
C GLU A 61 13.66 -11.67 11.39
N ARG A 62 14.43 -11.31 10.36
CA ARG A 62 15.17 -10.04 10.31
C ARG A 62 14.32 -8.85 9.87
N GLY A 63 13.05 -9.08 9.56
CA GLY A 63 12.17 -8.12 8.91
C GLY A 63 12.49 -7.97 7.43
N ASP A 64 11.45 -7.62 6.66
CA ASP A 64 11.54 -7.29 5.25
C ASP A 64 10.54 -6.17 4.93
N VAL A 65 10.90 -5.27 4.02
CA VAL A 65 10.08 -4.11 3.66
C VAL A 65 8.97 -4.43 2.64
N HIS A 66 8.98 -5.60 2.02
CA HIS A 66 8.00 -6.06 1.03
C HIS A 66 6.71 -6.57 1.66
N VAL A 67 6.22 -5.87 2.69
CA VAL A 67 5.09 -6.28 3.52
C VAL A 67 3.79 -6.40 2.71
N ARG A 68 3.01 -7.45 2.98
CA ARG A 68 1.72 -7.75 2.31
C ARG A 68 0.71 -6.62 2.47
N TYR A 69 0.80 -5.83 3.54
CA TYR A 69 -0.04 -4.63 3.75
C TYR A 69 -0.12 -3.72 2.51
N HIS A 70 0.98 -3.58 1.75
CA HIS A 70 1.01 -2.71 0.57
C HIS A 70 0.12 -3.17 -0.58
N SER A 71 -0.25 -4.46 -0.66
CA SER A 71 -1.27 -4.92 -1.61
C SER A 71 -2.62 -4.27 -1.33
N PHE A 72 -3.02 -4.24 -0.06
CA PHE A 72 -4.26 -3.61 0.36
C PHE A 72 -4.21 -2.09 0.17
N SER A 73 -3.06 -1.46 0.44
CA SER A 73 -2.84 -0.05 0.11
C SER A 73 -3.05 0.24 -1.39
N MET A 74 -2.50 -0.59 -2.27
CA MET A 74 -2.68 -0.40 -3.73
C MET A 74 -4.12 -0.63 -4.18
N ARG A 75 -4.80 -1.66 -3.65
CA ARG A 75 -6.23 -1.88 -3.93
C ARG A 75 -7.08 -0.69 -3.48
N GLU A 76 -6.83 -0.15 -2.29
CA GLU A 76 -7.56 1.01 -1.77
C GLU A 76 -7.34 2.25 -2.65
N ARG A 77 -6.11 2.48 -3.13
CA ARG A 77 -5.79 3.56 -4.07
C ARG A 77 -6.53 3.42 -5.40
N LEU A 78 -6.57 2.21 -5.97
CA LEU A 78 -7.34 1.93 -7.20
C LEU A 78 -8.83 2.22 -6.99
N LEU A 79 -9.41 1.76 -5.88
CA LEU A 79 -10.81 1.99 -5.54
C LEU A 79 -11.11 3.49 -5.38
N ARG A 80 -10.28 4.24 -4.66
CA ARG A 80 -10.46 5.68 -4.45
C ARG A 80 -10.36 6.48 -5.74
N ALA A 81 -9.36 6.18 -6.57
CA ALA A 81 -9.11 6.95 -7.79
C ALA A 81 -10.09 6.61 -8.92
N ASN A 82 -10.58 5.36 -8.99
CA ASN A 82 -11.30 4.86 -10.17
C ASN A 82 -12.70 4.31 -9.86
N GLY A 83 -13.09 4.19 -8.59
CA GLY A 83 -14.34 3.56 -8.16
C GLY A 83 -14.39 2.03 -8.34
N ARG A 84 -13.31 1.42 -8.84
CA ARG A 84 -13.20 -0.02 -9.15
C ARG A 84 -11.75 -0.50 -9.04
N ALA A 85 -11.57 -1.82 -8.96
CA ALA A 85 -10.26 -2.45 -8.95
C ALA A 85 -10.30 -3.90 -9.47
N ASP A 86 -11.24 -4.20 -10.37
CA ASP A 86 -11.43 -5.50 -11.02
C ASP A 86 -10.32 -5.86 -12.01
N ASN A 87 -9.51 -4.88 -12.43
CA ASN A 87 -8.24 -5.05 -13.13
C ASN A 87 -7.05 -5.43 -12.21
N HIS A 88 -7.27 -5.62 -10.91
CA HIS A 88 -6.23 -5.97 -9.95
C HIS A 88 -6.49 -7.32 -9.29
N VAL A 89 -5.46 -8.18 -9.24
CA VAL A 89 -5.51 -9.51 -8.63
C VAL A 89 -4.35 -9.68 -7.66
N MET A 90 -4.65 -10.09 -6.42
CA MET A 90 -3.66 -10.40 -5.39
C MET A 90 -3.36 -11.90 -5.34
N VAL A 91 -2.09 -12.26 -5.45
CA VAL A 91 -1.61 -13.64 -5.48
C VAL A 91 -0.50 -13.76 -4.43
N VAL A 92 -0.67 -14.62 -3.43
CA VAL A 92 0.30 -14.76 -2.33
C VAL A 92 0.72 -16.20 -2.11
N GLU A 93 2.02 -16.45 -2.02
CA GLU A 93 2.57 -17.76 -1.65
C GLU A 93 3.64 -17.65 -0.56
N ASP A 94 4.08 -18.81 -0.07
CA ASP A 94 5.20 -18.94 0.85
C ASP A 94 6.52 -18.50 0.19
N ASN A 95 7.38 -17.80 0.93
CA ASN A 95 8.61 -17.19 0.41
C ASN A 95 9.78 -18.18 0.26
N ARG A 96 9.50 -19.46 -0.04
CA ARG A 96 10.51 -20.52 -0.16
C ARG A 96 11.43 -20.36 -1.38
N TYR A 97 11.00 -19.62 -2.39
CA TYR A 97 11.79 -19.30 -3.58
C TYR A 97 12.44 -17.91 -3.52
N GLY A 98 12.30 -17.20 -2.40
CA GLY A 98 12.57 -15.76 -2.31
C GLY A 98 11.47 -14.92 -2.98
N LEU A 99 11.53 -13.60 -2.75
CA LEU A 99 10.46 -12.62 -3.04
C LEU A 99 9.79 -12.82 -4.42
N TYR A 100 10.29 -12.15 -5.45
CA TYR A 100 9.92 -12.41 -6.83
C TYR A 100 11.02 -13.24 -7.46
N SER A 101 10.72 -14.51 -7.76
CA SER A 101 11.66 -15.45 -8.35
C SER A 101 11.00 -16.26 -9.44
N THR A 102 11.64 -16.34 -10.61
CA THR A 102 11.20 -17.20 -11.71
C THR A 102 11.37 -18.68 -11.41
N ASP A 103 12.03 -19.07 -10.31
CA ASP A 103 12.06 -20.46 -9.86
C ASP A 103 10.74 -20.89 -9.22
N SER A 104 9.90 -19.93 -8.79
CA SER A 104 8.55 -20.23 -8.33
C SER A 104 7.64 -20.64 -9.50
N PRO A 105 7.00 -21.82 -9.44
CA PRO A 105 5.97 -22.20 -10.40
C PRO A 105 4.76 -21.26 -10.37
N ARG A 106 4.49 -20.57 -9.25
CA ARG A 106 3.34 -19.64 -9.14
C ARG A 106 3.66 -18.28 -9.73
N ALA A 107 4.89 -17.80 -9.60
CA ALA A 107 5.35 -16.62 -10.31
C ALA A 107 5.33 -16.84 -11.84
N GLN A 108 5.77 -18.02 -12.30
CA GLN A 108 5.65 -18.42 -13.70
C GLN A 108 4.18 -18.51 -14.15
N GLU A 109 3.30 -19.08 -13.34
CA GLU A 109 1.86 -19.13 -13.61
C GLU A 109 1.26 -17.72 -13.74
N ALA A 110 1.63 -16.79 -12.85
CA ALA A 110 1.19 -15.39 -12.92
C ALA A 110 1.67 -14.70 -14.22
N LEU A 111 2.90 -14.95 -14.65
CA LEU A 111 3.42 -14.45 -15.92
C LEU A 111 2.66 -15.02 -17.12
N ALA A 112 2.39 -16.33 -17.14
CA ALA A 112 1.61 -16.97 -18.19
C ALA A 112 0.17 -16.45 -18.23
N GLN A 113 -0.45 -16.20 -17.07
CA GLN A 113 -1.79 -15.60 -17.01
C GLN A 113 -1.80 -14.13 -17.45
N MET A 114 -0.74 -13.36 -17.17
CA MET A 114 -0.58 -12.01 -17.70
C MET A 114 -0.46 -12.02 -19.24
N ASP A 115 0.32 -12.95 -19.80
CA ASP A 115 0.45 -13.12 -21.26
C ASP A 115 -0.90 -13.45 -21.90
N ALA A 116 -1.65 -14.40 -21.33
CA ALA A 116 -3.00 -14.74 -21.79
C ALA A 116 -3.96 -13.53 -21.70
N TRP A 117 -3.89 -12.76 -20.62
CA TRP A 117 -4.71 -11.57 -20.42
C TRP A 117 -4.40 -10.50 -21.48
N LEU A 118 -3.13 -10.19 -21.72
CA LEU A 118 -2.72 -9.22 -22.72
C LEU A 118 -3.04 -9.68 -24.15
N THR A 119 -2.86 -10.97 -24.43
CA THR A 119 -3.21 -11.55 -25.74
C THR A 119 -4.71 -11.41 -26.03
N ALA A 120 -5.57 -11.74 -25.05
CA ALA A 120 -7.02 -11.56 -25.18
C ALA A 120 -7.40 -10.08 -25.32
N LEU A 121 -6.73 -9.18 -24.59
CA LEU A 121 -6.98 -7.75 -24.64
C LEU A 121 -6.64 -7.14 -26.01
N VAL A 122 -5.53 -7.56 -26.63
CA VAL A 122 -5.11 -7.09 -27.96
C VAL A 122 -6.03 -7.65 -29.07
N ALA A 123 -6.59 -8.85 -28.87
CA ALA A 123 -7.54 -9.45 -29.81
C ALA A 123 -8.93 -8.77 -29.79
N ASP A 124 -9.25 -8.04 -28.71
CA ASP A 124 -10.50 -7.29 -28.62
C ASP A 124 -10.41 -6.00 -29.46
N ASP A 125 -11.12 -5.97 -30.58
CA ASP A 125 -11.18 -4.84 -31.52
C ASP A 125 -12.37 -3.90 -31.28
N SER A 126 -13.13 -4.12 -30.21
CA SER A 126 -14.28 -3.27 -29.87
C SER A 126 -13.86 -1.84 -29.55
N ALA A 127 -14.82 -0.92 -29.72
CA ALA A 127 -14.70 0.50 -29.38
C ALA A 127 -15.09 0.81 -27.92
N ASP A 128 -15.25 -0.20 -27.08
CA ASP A 128 -15.56 -0.04 -25.66
C ASP A 128 -14.45 0.73 -24.92
N PRO A 129 -14.74 1.37 -23.77
CA PRO A 129 -13.72 1.95 -22.93
C PRO A 129 -12.63 0.93 -22.56
N VAL A 130 -11.36 1.34 -22.57
CA VAL A 130 -10.19 0.44 -22.37
C VAL A 130 -10.33 -0.43 -21.13
N ILE A 131 -10.82 0.14 -20.01
CA ILE A 131 -11.00 -0.62 -18.77
C ILE A 131 -12.03 -1.75 -18.89
N GLU A 132 -13.10 -1.59 -19.68
CA GLU A 132 -14.07 -2.67 -19.90
C GLU A 132 -13.43 -3.81 -20.71
N LYS A 133 -12.60 -3.46 -21.70
CA LYS A 133 -11.82 -4.43 -22.46
C LYS A 133 -10.84 -5.18 -21.56
N VAL A 134 -10.13 -4.48 -20.69
CA VAL A 134 -9.21 -5.07 -19.70
C VAL A 134 -9.94 -6.06 -18.81
N VAL A 135 -11.06 -5.68 -18.23
CA VAL A 135 -11.79 -6.55 -17.29
C VAL A 135 -12.37 -7.76 -18.02
N ARG A 136 -12.90 -7.58 -19.23
CA ARG A 136 -13.43 -8.68 -20.05
C ARG A 136 -12.34 -9.65 -20.52
N ALA A 137 -11.15 -9.15 -20.84
CA ALA A 137 -10.02 -9.97 -21.29
C ALA A 137 -9.34 -10.79 -20.17
N LYS A 138 -9.68 -10.51 -18.91
CA LYS A 138 -9.08 -11.18 -17.75
C LYS A 138 -9.40 -12.68 -17.76
N PRO A 139 -8.39 -13.57 -17.60
CA PRO A 139 -8.64 -15.00 -17.49
C PRO A 139 -9.60 -15.30 -16.33
N VAL A 140 -10.61 -16.15 -16.57
CA VAL A 140 -11.67 -16.45 -15.59
C VAL A 140 -11.14 -17.04 -14.28
N ASP A 141 -10.05 -17.80 -14.35
CA ASP A 141 -9.41 -18.45 -13.18
C ASP A 141 -8.35 -17.54 -12.50
N LEU A 142 -8.07 -16.37 -13.08
CA LEU A 142 -7.19 -15.35 -12.50
C LEU A 142 -7.98 -14.51 -11.49
N VAL A 143 -8.16 -15.08 -10.30
CA VAL A 143 -8.82 -14.44 -9.17
C VAL A 143 -7.84 -14.25 -8.02
N ASP A 144 -8.21 -13.38 -7.08
CA ASP A 144 -7.49 -13.26 -5.81
C ASP A 144 -7.31 -14.66 -5.19
N ALA A 145 -6.08 -14.98 -4.82
CA ALA A 145 -5.75 -16.32 -4.34
C ALA A 145 -4.49 -16.34 -3.48
N CYS A 146 -4.37 -17.35 -2.64
CA CYS A 146 -3.11 -17.72 -2.02
C CYS A 146 -2.86 -19.21 -2.14
N TRP A 147 -1.63 -19.64 -1.87
CA TRP A 147 -1.25 -21.05 -1.84
C TRP A 147 -1.04 -21.50 -0.41
N SER A 148 -1.54 -22.68 -0.03
CA SER A 148 -1.28 -23.21 1.31
C SER A 148 0.23 -23.40 1.55
N ARG A 149 0.66 -23.32 2.81
CA ARG A 149 2.03 -23.64 3.20
C ARG A 149 2.26 -25.15 3.21
N GLY A 150 3.54 -25.57 3.24
CA GLY A 150 3.95 -26.98 3.24
C GLY A 150 4.41 -27.50 1.87
N ASP A 151 4.82 -28.76 1.81
CA ASP A 151 5.51 -29.34 0.65
C ASP A 151 4.62 -29.46 -0.61
N ASP A 152 3.30 -29.60 -0.42
CA ASP A 152 2.31 -29.67 -1.50
C ASP A 152 1.30 -28.50 -1.40
N PRO A 153 1.66 -27.32 -1.92
CA PRO A 153 0.83 -26.12 -1.81
C PRO A 153 -0.41 -26.19 -2.71
N THR A 154 -1.58 -25.99 -2.12
CA THR A 154 -2.88 -25.96 -2.82
C THR A 154 -3.38 -24.53 -2.99
N LYS A 155 -3.99 -24.22 -4.14
CA LYS A 155 -4.57 -22.90 -4.41
C LYS A 155 -5.86 -22.72 -3.61
N ILE A 156 -5.96 -21.60 -2.91
CA ILE A 156 -7.15 -21.13 -2.21
C ILE A 156 -7.59 -19.86 -2.91
N ALA A 157 -8.65 -19.97 -3.72
CA ALA A 157 -9.24 -18.85 -4.43
C ALA A 157 -10.28 -18.15 -3.52
N GLU A 158 -9.98 -16.92 -3.10
CA GLU A 158 -10.89 -16.10 -2.30
C GLU A 158 -10.53 -14.62 -2.45
N PRO A 159 -11.50 -13.69 -2.33
CA PRO A 159 -11.20 -12.27 -2.25
C PRO A 159 -10.24 -11.99 -1.09
N GLN A 160 -9.09 -11.39 -1.37
CA GLN A 160 -8.10 -11.13 -0.33
C GLN A 160 -8.55 -9.93 0.51
N ARG A 161 -8.70 -10.14 1.83
CA ARG A 161 -9.09 -9.11 2.80
C ARG A 161 -8.10 -9.11 3.96
N GLN A 162 -7.78 -7.91 4.46
CA GLN A 162 -6.92 -7.80 5.64
C GLN A 162 -7.66 -8.37 6.86
N GLY A 163 -7.05 -9.36 7.53
CA GLY A 163 -7.57 -9.94 8.78
C GLY A 163 -8.77 -10.89 8.64
N ALA A 164 -9.17 -11.27 7.42
CA ALA A 164 -10.30 -12.18 7.21
C ALA A 164 -10.06 -13.15 6.04
N GLY A 165 -10.56 -14.38 6.17
CA GLY A 165 -10.41 -15.43 5.17
C GLY A 165 -9.17 -16.31 5.40
N ARG A 166 -9.11 -17.41 4.66
CA ARG A 166 -8.06 -18.42 4.84
C ARG A 166 -6.67 -17.90 4.46
N CYS A 167 -6.58 -17.03 3.46
CA CYS A 167 -5.35 -16.39 3.07
C CYS A 167 -4.85 -15.39 4.11
N ALA A 168 -5.74 -14.74 4.88
CA ALA A 168 -5.32 -13.90 6.00
C ALA A 168 -4.78 -14.73 7.17
N GLU A 169 -5.33 -15.92 7.42
CA GLU A 169 -4.82 -16.85 8.44
C GLU A 169 -3.42 -17.38 8.08
N LEU A 170 -3.19 -17.73 6.81
CA LEU A 170 -1.91 -18.28 6.35
C LEU A 170 -0.80 -17.22 6.23
N TYR A 171 -1.16 -15.98 5.92
CA TYR A 171 -0.23 -14.93 5.54
C TYR A 171 -0.59 -13.58 6.20
N PRO A 172 -0.71 -13.47 7.52
CA PRO A 172 -1.25 -12.27 8.18
C PRO A 172 -0.58 -10.97 7.70
N ALA A 173 -1.38 -9.93 7.42
CA ALA A 173 -0.86 -8.63 7.00
C ALA A 173 -1.05 -7.61 8.13
N PRO A 174 -0.10 -7.51 9.09
CA PRO A 174 -0.21 -6.55 10.18
C PRO A 174 -0.26 -5.11 9.60
N PRO A 175 -1.04 -4.21 10.21
CA PRO A 175 -1.11 -2.82 9.75
C PRO A 175 0.20 -2.08 9.98
N ALA A 176 0.51 -1.13 9.10
CA ALA A 176 1.63 -0.20 9.32
C ALA A 176 1.39 0.67 10.57
N PRO A 177 2.45 1.17 11.25
CA PRO A 177 2.29 2.02 12.44
C PRO A 177 1.37 3.23 12.26
N ARG A 178 1.34 3.83 11.05
CA ARG A 178 0.40 4.92 10.74
C ARG A 178 -1.05 4.45 10.68
N ALA A 179 -1.31 3.26 10.16
CA ALA A 179 -2.65 2.67 10.16
C ALA A 179 -3.10 2.30 11.57
N VAL A 180 -2.20 1.81 12.43
CA VAL A 180 -2.48 1.62 13.87
C VAL A 180 -2.84 2.94 14.55
N ALA A 181 -2.25 4.06 14.10
CA ALA A 181 -2.59 5.41 14.57
C ALA A 181 -3.80 6.05 13.86
N GLY A 182 -4.65 5.26 13.19
CA GLY A 182 -5.87 5.72 12.52
C GLY A 182 -5.71 6.20 11.08
N GLY A 183 -4.51 6.12 10.50
CA GLY A 183 -4.25 6.49 9.11
C GLY A 183 -4.92 5.55 8.10
N PRO A 184 -5.19 6.02 6.88
CA PRO A 184 -5.89 5.23 5.87
C PRO A 184 -5.03 4.06 5.35
N ILE A 185 -5.69 2.95 4.98
CA ILE A 185 -5.04 1.78 4.36
C ILE A 185 -4.28 2.17 3.09
N ALA A 186 -4.78 3.15 2.33
CA ALA A 186 -4.11 3.70 1.15
C ALA A 186 -2.66 4.14 1.45
N SER A 187 -2.33 4.56 2.67
CA SER A 187 -0.96 4.92 3.07
C SER A 187 -0.29 5.92 2.12
N ASP A 188 -1.07 6.86 1.60
CA ASP A 188 -0.67 7.86 0.60
C ASP A 188 -0.51 9.27 1.20
N ILE A 189 -0.92 9.49 2.45
CA ILE A 189 -0.68 10.75 3.17
C ILE A 189 0.75 10.76 3.72
N LEU A 190 1.64 11.55 3.09
CA LEU A 190 3.03 11.73 3.54
C LEU A 190 3.16 12.60 4.79
N LYS A 191 2.34 13.66 4.86
CA LYS A 191 2.22 14.57 6.01
C LYS A 191 0.74 14.90 6.20
N CYS A 192 0.22 14.60 7.39
CA CYS A 192 -1.15 14.88 7.76
C CYS A 192 -1.33 16.37 8.12
N GLN A 193 -2.54 16.88 7.97
CA GLN A 193 -2.97 18.06 8.73
C GLN A 193 -3.05 17.70 10.22
N LEU A 194 -2.99 18.68 11.11
CA LEU A 194 -3.03 18.45 12.56
C LEU A 194 -4.36 18.92 13.15
N LYS A 195 -4.87 18.15 14.12
CA LYS A 195 -5.99 18.52 15.00
C LYS A 195 -5.51 18.53 16.46
N PRO A 196 -6.21 19.26 17.36
CA PRO A 196 -5.98 19.15 18.79
C PRO A 196 -6.11 17.70 19.28
N ILE A 197 -5.41 17.37 20.36
CA ILE A 197 -5.55 16.07 21.02
C ILE A 197 -6.97 15.94 21.58
N ALA A 198 -7.68 14.90 21.17
CA ALA A 198 -8.96 14.52 21.74
C ALA A 198 -8.78 13.15 22.45
N LEU A 199 -9.10 13.08 23.75
CA LEU A 199 -8.82 11.87 24.55
C LEU A 199 -9.74 10.70 24.21
N ASP A 200 -10.89 10.98 23.61
CA ASP A 200 -11.84 10.02 23.06
C ASP A 200 -11.37 9.37 21.74
N ASP A 201 -10.32 9.90 21.09
CA ASP A 201 -9.64 9.23 19.97
C ASP A 201 -8.85 7.98 20.40
N TYR A 202 -8.68 7.73 21.71
CA TYR A 202 -7.86 6.64 22.24
C TYR A 202 -8.72 5.54 22.89
N ASP A 203 -8.59 4.31 22.39
CA ASP A 203 -9.28 3.13 22.95
C ASP A 203 -8.83 2.77 24.38
N VAL A 204 -7.76 3.39 24.87
CA VAL A 204 -7.20 3.17 26.21
C VAL A 204 -7.26 4.43 27.06
N SER A 205 -7.66 4.27 28.32
CA SER A 205 -7.65 5.36 29.28
C SER A 205 -6.22 5.75 29.65
N LEU A 206 -5.82 6.98 29.30
CA LEU A 206 -4.54 7.55 29.69
C LEU A 206 -4.62 8.14 31.11
N THR A 207 -3.63 7.85 31.96
CA THR A 207 -3.46 8.53 33.25
C THR A 207 -3.17 10.02 33.04
N SER A 208 -3.41 10.87 34.05
CA SER A 208 -3.12 12.32 33.96
C SER A 208 -1.65 12.60 33.60
N ALA A 209 -0.71 11.78 34.10
CA ALA A 209 0.70 11.89 33.74
C ALA A 209 0.95 11.56 32.26
N GLN A 210 0.27 10.54 31.72
CA GLN A 210 0.36 10.18 30.30
C GLN A 210 -0.29 11.22 29.39
N GLN A 211 -1.43 11.80 29.79
CA GLN A 211 -2.08 12.91 29.06
C GLN A 211 -1.16 14.13 28.99
N ALA A 212 -0.51 14.49 30.10
CA ALA A 212 0.46 15.60 30.13
C ALA A 212 1.69 15.30 29.25
N ARG A 213 2.16 14.04 29.20
CA ARG A 213 3.23 13.63 28.27
C ARG A 213 2.79 13.72 26.82
N LEU A 214 1.59 13.25 26.50
CA LEU A 214 1.02 13.32 25.15
C LEU A 214 0.94 14.76 24.65
N ALA A 215 0.44 15.68 25.47
CA ALA A 215 0.35 17.11 25.14
C ALA A 215 1.73 17.76 24.90
N ARG A 216 2.77 17.34 25.62
CA ARG A 216 4.14 17.82 25.37
C ARG A 216 4.76 17.25 24.09
N ILE A 217 4.53 15.97 23.81
CA ILE A 217 5.08 15.31 22.62
C ILE A 217 4.45 15.88 21.34
N PHE A 218 3.16 16.21 21.39
CA PHE A 218 2.37 16.69 20.27
C PHE A 218 1.82 18.10 20.54
N GLU A 219 2.69 19.05 20.85
CA GLU A 219 2.33 20.43 21.16
C GLU A 219 1.52 21.10 20.02
N ALA A 220 1.88 20.80 18.77
CA ALA A 220 1.18 21.30 17.58
C ALA A 220 -0.08 20.48 17.20
N GLY A 221 -0.39 19.42 17.95
CA GLY A 221 -1.50 18.51 17.66
C GLY A 221 -1.06 17.17 17.05
N VAL A 222 -2.05 16.32 16.83
CA VAL A 222 -1.92 14.97 16.25
C VAL A 222 -2.53 14.93 14.86
N CYS A 223 -2.23 13.89 14.07
CA CYS A 223 -2.76 13.77 12.72
C CYS A 223 -4.29 13.80 12.69
N ASP A 224 -4.83 14.66 11.83
CA ASP A 224 -6.21 14.62 11.39
C ASP A 224 -6.31 13.82 10.09
N TRP A 225 -6.62 12.54 10.22
CA TRP A 225 -6.78 11.63 9.08
C TRP A 225 -8.08 11.85 8.31
N SER A 226 -8.98 12.73 8.77
CA SER A 226 -10.18 13.12 8.01
C SER A 226 -9.88 14.11 6.89
N GLN A 227 -8.70 14.74 6.94
CA GLN A 227 -8.26 15.72 5.95
C GLN A 227 -7.30 15.11 4.93
N VAL A 228 -7.25 15.72 3.75
CA VAL A 228 -6.19 15.43 2.78
C VAL A 228 -4.83 15.82 3.35
N GLY A 229 -3.78 15.16 2.87
CA GLY A 229 -2.41 15.46 3.24
C GLY A 229 -1.99 16.88 2.90
N VAL A 230 -1.04 17.42 3.66
CA VAL A 230 -0.37 18.68 3.34
C VAL A 230 0.26 18.57 1.96
N GLU A 231 -0.07 19.52 1.08
CA GLU A 231 0.37 19.58 -0.33
C GLU A 231 -0.07 18.38 -1.18
N GLN A 232 -1.00 17.56 -0.70
CA GLN A 232 -1.55 16.45 -1.47
C GLN A 232 -2.39 16.97 -2.63
N THR A 233 -2.04 16.54 -3.84
CA THR A 233 -2.70 16.90 -5.10
C THR A 233 -2.72 15.70 -6.04
N GLU A 234 -3.53 15.80 -7.08
CA GLU A 234 -3.52 14.84 -8.19
C GLU A 234 -2.18 14.89 -8.95
N PRO A 235 -1.69 13.76 -9.49
CA PRO A 235 -0.56 13.75 -10.40
C PRO A 235 -0.82 14.66 -11.61
N VAL A 236 0.18 15.45 -12.02
CA VAL A 236 -0.01 16.41 -13.13
C VAL A 236 -0.10 15.73 -14.50
N SER A 237 0.47 14.52 -14.64
CA SER A 237 0.33 13.68 -15.82
C SER A 237 0.83 12.26 -15.56
N THR A 238 0.73 11.41 -16.58
CA THR A 238 1.43 10.12 -16.66
C THR A 238 2.63 10.25 -17.60
N TRP A 239 3.66 9.41 -17.43
CA TRP A 239 4.85 9.39 -18.30
C TRP A 239 5.62 10.72 -18.40
N LEU A 240 5.80 11.38 -17.25
CA LEU A 240 6.55 12.63 -17.16
C LEU A 240 8.00 12.46 -17.65
N ARG A 241 8.50 13.47 -18.35
CA ARG A 241 9.91 13.58 -18.74
C ARG A 241 10.52 14.78 -18.02
N PHE A 242 11.69 14.57 -17.46
CA PHE A 242 12.48 15.62 -16.81
C PHE A 242 13.71 15.86 -17.67
N GLU A 243 13.85 17.07 -18.20
CA GLU A 243 15.09 17.45 -18.87
C GLU A 243 16.17 17.67 -17.81
N PRO A 244 17.40 17.20 -18.01
CA PRO A 244 18.51 17.54 -17.13
C PRO A 244 18.69 19.06 -17.13
N THR A 245 18.62 19.68 -15.96
CA THR A 245 19.01 21.08 -15.74
C THR A 245 20.51 21.23 -15.70
#